data_AF-A0A352DZR2-F1
#
_entry.id   AF-A0A352DZR2-F1
#
_cell.length_a   1.000
_cell.length_b   1.000
_cell.length_c   1.000
_cell.angle_alpha   90.00
_cell.angle_beta   90.00
_cell.angle_gamma   90.00
#
_symmetry.space_group_name_H-M   'P 1'
#
loop_
_entity.id
_entity.type
_entity.pdbx_description
1 polymer ?
#
loop_
_entity_poly.entity_id
_entity_poly.type
_entity_poly.pdbx_seq_one_letter_code
_entity_poly.pdbx_strand_id
1 'polypeptide(L)' 'TGRLWNASDADYGAFQDGDFVHVEGHTQLYSGAMQIIIATIERADPGTVDER' A
#
# COMPACT_ATOMS: atom_id res chain seq x y z
N THR A 1 -0.02 -9.30 -2.24
CA THR A 1 1.13 -8.41 -2.53
C THR A 1 0.64 -7.19 -3.29
N GLY A 2 1.37 -6.08 -3.27
CA GLY A 2 0.99 -4.84 -3.97
C GLY A 2 2.15 -4.28 -4.80
N ARG A 3 1.85 -3.54 -5.86
CA ARG A 3 2.87 -2.83 -6.67
C ARG A 3 2.39 -1.44 -7.07
N LEU A 4 3.20 -0.43 -6.76
CA LEU A 4 3.09 0.92 -7.30
C LEU A 4 4.06 1.06 -8.48
N TRP A 5 3.56 1.52 -9.62
CA TRP A 5 4.37 1.78 -10.80
C TRP A 5 4.72 3.27 -10.86
N ASN A 6 5.99 3.60 -11.10
CA ASN A 6 6.51 4.97 -11.09
C ASN A 6 6.47 5.64 -9.71
N ALA A 7 6.78 4.89 -8.66
CA ALA A 7 6.97 5.47 -7.33
C ALA A 7 8.07 6.56 -7.36
N SER A 8 7.79 7.67 -6.70
CA SER A 8 8.74 8.77 -6.50
C SER A 8 9.53 8.59 -5.20
N ASP A 9 10.60 9.38 -5.04
CA ASP A 9 11.36 9.43 -3.77
C ASP A 9 10.48 9.91 -2.61
N ALA A 10 9.47 10.76 -2.88
CA ALA A 10 8.51 11.21 -1.88
C ALA A 10 7.62 10.05 -1.40
N ASP A 11 7.15 9.20 -2.30
CA ASP A 11 6.36 8.01 -1.95
C ASP A 11 7.19 7.04 -1.10
N TYR A 12 8.47 6.88 -1.42
CA TYR A 12 9.38 6.03 -0.66
C TYR A 12 9.67 6.57 0.75
N GLY A 13 9.78 7.90 0.90
CA GLY A 13 10.02 8.55 2.19
C GLY A 13 8.78 8.80 3.05
N ALA A 14 7.57 8.50 2.54
CA ALA A 14 6.31 8.84 3.19
C ALA A 14 5.97 7.93 4.40
N PHE A 15 6.58 6.76 4.49
CA PHE A 15 6.36 5.77 5.55
C PHE A 15 7.61 4.90 5.74
N GLN A 16 7.67 4.19 6.86
CA GLN A 16 8.77 3.29 7.19
C GLN A 16 8.28 1.86 7.41
N ASP A 17 9.22 0.92 7.45
CA ASP A 17 8.91 -0.46 7.79
C ASP A 17 8.21 -0.53 9.16
N GLY A 18 7.03 -1.15 9.19
CA GLY A 18 6.19 -1.28 10.39
C GLY A 18 5.08 -0.24 10.51
N ASP A 19 5.04 0.81 9.68
CA ASP A 19 3.90 1.73 9.63
C ASP A 19 2.67 1.05 9.02
N PHE A 20 1.48 1.45 9.48
CA PHE A 20 0.25 1.21 8.74
C PHE A 20 0.17 2.14 7.55
N VAL A 21 -0.34 1.61 6.43
CA VAL A 21 -0.55 2.39 5.21
C VAL A 21 -1.97 2.23 4.72
N HIS A 22 -2.54 3.32 4.24
CA HIS A 22 -3.76 3.31 3.44
C HIS A 22 -3.36 3.15 1.97
N VAL A 23 -4.00 2.22 1.28
CA VAL A 23 -3.71 1.89 -0.13
C VAL A 23 -4.99 1.92 -0.93
N GLU A 24 -5.01 2.72 -2.00
CA GLU A 24 -6.05 2.65 -3.02
C GLU A 24 -5.47 2.03 -4.30
N GLY A 25 -6.25 1.16 -4.94
CA GLY A 25 -5.79 0.49 -6.15
C GLY A 25 -6.77 -0.54 -6.69
N HIS A 26 -6.34 -1.22 -7.74
CA HIS A 26 -7.12 -2.27 -8.38
C HIS A 26 -6.64 -3.64 -7.94
N THR A 27 -7.56 -4.44 -7.39
CA THR A 27 -7.32 -5.86 -7.10
C THR A 27 -7.32 -6.66 -8.39
N GLN A 28 -6.38 -7.57 -8.51
CA GLN A 28 -6.27 -8.51 -9.62
C GLN A 28 -5.83 -9.90 -9.14
N LEU A 29 -6.27 -10.94 -9.85
CA LEU A 29 -5.73 -12.28 -9.72
C LEU A 29 -4.66 -12.48 -10.79
N TYR A 30 -3.43 -12.75 -10.35
CA TYR A 30 -2.29 -12.98 -11.24
C TYR A 30 -1.61 -14.30 -10.86
N SER A 31 -1.59 -15.25 -11.80
CA SER A 31 -1.06 -16.61 -11.61
C SER A 31 -1.56 -17.30 -10.32
N GLY A 32 -2.84 -17.12 -10.01
CA GLY A 32 -3.48 -17.74 -8.85
C GLY A 32 -3.29 -17.01 -7.52
N ALA A 33 -2.60 -15.87 -7.51
CA ALA A 33 -2.42 -15.04 -6.32
C ALA A 33 -3.13 -13.69 -6.45
N MET A 34 -3.77 -13.24 -5.37
CA MET A 34 -4.37 -11.90 -5.31
C MET A 34 -3.27 -10.85 -5.12
N GLN A 35 -3.29 -9.83 -5.96
CA GLN A 35 -2.41 -8.67 -5.90
C GLN A 35 -3.19 -7.38 -6.08
N ILE A 36 -2.59 -6.26 -5.65
CA ILE A 36 -3.12 -4.91 -5.87
C ILE A 36 -2.14 -4.14 -6.76
N ILE A 37 -2.63 -3.54 -7.84
CA ILE A 37 -1.92 -2.46 -8.52
C ILE A 37 -2.30 -1.17 -7.82
N ILE A 38 -1.32 -0.56 -7.16
CA ILE A 38 -1.49 0.59 -6.29
C ILE A 38 -1.56 1.86 -7.14
N ALA A 39 -2.55 2.69 -6.88
CA ALA A 39 -2.67 4.04 -7.43
C ALA A 39 -2.14 5.08 -6.45
N THR A 40 -2.45 4.95 -5.16
CA THR A 40 -1.97 5.81 -4.08
C THR A 40 -1.61 4.99 -2.85
N ILE A 41 -0.62 5.48 -2.09
CA ILE A 41 -0.20 4.91 -0.82
C ILE A 41 0.21 6.03 0.11
N GLU A 42 -0.31 6.01 1.33
CA GLU A 42 0.01 7.01 2.36
C GLU A 42 0.06 6.37 3.74
N ARG A 43 0.81 6.98 4.66
CA ARG A 43 0.87 6.54 6.05
C ARG A 43 -0.48 6.75 6.72
N ALA A 44 -1.02 5.67 7.29
CA ALA A 44 -2.22 5.73 8.12
C ALA A 44 -1.84 5.99 9.58
N ASP A 45 -2.74 6.63 10.33
CA ASP A 45 -2.61 6.75 11.78
C ASP A 45 -2.90 5.39 12.43
N PRO A 46 -1.94 4.79 13.16
CA PRO A 46 -2.15 3.50 13.83
C PRO A 46 -3.36 3.49 14.78
N GLY A 47 -3.70 4.64 15.40
CA GLY A 47 -4.87 4.74 16.29
C GLY A 47 -6.22 4.59 15.58
N THR A 48 -6.23 4.63 14.25
CA THR A 48 -7.43 4.49 13.41
C THR A 48 -7.56 3.10 12.77
N VAL A 49 -6.53 2.25 12.90
CA VAL A 49 -6.50 0.91 12.32
C VAL A 49 -6.96 -0.10 13.36
N ASP A 50 -7.94 -0.93 12.99
CA ASP A 50 -8.33 -2.09 13.79
C ASP A 50 -7.54 -3.32 13.33
N GLU A 51 -6.73 -3.88 14.22
CA GLU A 51 -5.84 -5.01 13.95
C GLU A 51 -6.43 -6.36 14.40
N ARG A 52 -7.66 -6.39 14.92
CA ARG A 52 -8.26 -7.57 15.56
C ARG A 52 -8.87 -8.60 14.62
#